data_AF-A0A963JHX7-F1
#
_entry.id   AF-A0A963JHX7-F1
#
_cell.length_a   1.000
_cell.length_b   1.000
_cell.length_c   1.000
_cell.angle_alpha   90.00
_cell.angle_beta   90.00
_cell.angle_gamma   90.00
#
_symmetry.space_group_name_H-M   'P 1'
#
loop_
_entity.id
_entity.type
_entity.pdbx_description
1 polymer ?
#
loop_
_entity_poly.entity_id
_entity_poly.type
_entity_poly.pdbx_seq_one_letter_code
_entity_poly.pdbx_strand_id
1 'polypeptide(L)'
;TFFYRQMPDLVERGHIYIAQPPLYKVKHGKKEQYLKDGHELDAYLLQVALDGAEVLPGAGREPIRGDALEALARKYLVANNVVDRLANWMDPEALRAIAA
;
A
#
# COMPACT_ATOMS: atom_id res chain seq x y z
N THR A 1 -29.20 -13.61 2.10
CA THR A 1 -29.46 -12.19 1.77
C THR A 1 -30.62 -12.09 0.78
N PHE A 2 -31.30 -10.94 0.67
CA PHE A 2 -32.57 -10.76 -0.07
C PHE A 2 -32.46 -11.10 -1.56
N PHE A 3 -31.57 -10.44 -2.31
CA PHE A 3 -31.43 -10.64 -3.75
C PHE A 3 -31.06 -12.08 -4.14
N TYR A 4 -30.16 -12.71 -3.38
CA TYR A 4 -29.77 -14.10 -3.59
C TYR A 4 -30.92 -15.10 -3.44
N ARG A 5 -31.87 -14.84 -2.53
CA ARG A 5 -32.99 -15.76 -2.24
C ARG A 5 -34.27 -15.45 -3.02
N GLN A 6 -34.54 -14.17 -3.27
CA GLN A 6 -35.81 -13.71 -3.84
C GLN A 6 -35.69 -13.33 -5.32
N MET A 7 -34.49 -13.02 -5.81
CA MET A 7 -34.25 -12.52 -7.17
C MET A 7 -32.93 -13.05 -7.76
N PRO A 8 -32.72 -14.38 -7.84
CA PRO A 8 -31.46 -14.96 -8.31
C PRO A 8 -31.11 -14.55 -9.75
N ASP A 9 -32.10 -14.39 -10.64
CA ASP A 9 -31.89 -13.96 -12.02
C ASP A 9 -31.13 -12.61 -12.14
N LEU A 10 -31.36 -11.68 -11.21
CA LEU A 10 -30.65 -10.38 -11.22
C LEU A 10 -29.18 -10.53 -10.84
N VAL A 11 -28.87 -11.49 -9.96
CA VAL A 11 -27.50 -11.83 -9.57
C VAL A 11 -26.80 -12.53 -10.73
N GLU A 12 -27.43 -13.57 -11.29
CA GLU A 12 -26.86 -14.41 -12.36
C GLU A 12 -26.61 -13.65 -13.66
N ARG A 13 -27.49 -12.70 -14.00
CA ARG A 13 -27.34 -11.84 -15.18
C ARG A 13 -26.44 -10.62 -14.96
N GLY A 14 -25.84 -10.48 -13.77
CA GLY A 14 -24.88 -9.41 -13.49
C GLY A 14 -25.50 -8.00 -13.41
N HIS A 15 -26.76 -7.89 -12.99
CA HIS A 15 -27.45 -6.59 -12.85
C HIS A 15 -27.21 -5.91 -11.50
N ILE A 16 -26.55 -6.59 -10.56
CA ILE A 16 -26.27 -6.06 -9.22
C ILE A 16 -24.84 -5.55 -9.17
N TYR A 17 -24.69 -4.26 -8.87
CA TYR A 17 -23.40 -3.59 -8.69
C TYR A 17 -23.26 -3.09 -7.26
N ILE A 18 -22.06 -3.19 -6.70
CA ILE A 18 -21.73 -2.66 -5.39
C ILE A 18 -20.78 -1.48 -5.61
N ALA A 19 -21.23 -0.28 -5.23
CA ALA A 19 -20.37 0.90 -5.24
C ALA A 19 -19.19 0.69 -4.27
N GLN A 20 -18.01 1.15 -4.66
CA GLN A 20 -16.82 1.17 -3.82
C GLN A 20 -16.54 2.63 -3.41
N PRO A 21 -17.17 3.13 -2.33
CA PRO A 21 -16.91 4.48 -1.87
C PRO A 21 -15.45 4.62 -1.41
N PRO A 22 -14.81 5.78 -1.61
CA PRO A 22 -13.46 5.99 -1.14
C PRO A 22 -13.42 5.98 0.39
N LEU A 23 -12.45 5.26 0.95
CA LEU A 23 -12.25 5.20 2.40
C LEU A 23 -11.49 6.42 2.93
N TYR A 24 -10.60 6.99 2.12
CA TYR A 24 -9.77 8.13 2.50
C TYR A 24 -9.88 9.29 1.52
N LYS A 25 -9.69 10.50 2.06
CA LYS A 25 -9.42 11.72 1.29
C LYS A 25 -8.09 12.29 1.78
N VAL A 26 -7.09 12.32 0.92
CA VAL A 26 -5.76 12.87 1.23
C VAL A 26 -5.58 14.23 0.57
N LYS A 27 -4.83 15.11 1.25
CA LYS A 27 -4.49 16.45 0.76
C LYS A 27 -3.03 16.73 1.00
N HIS A 28 -2.28 17.04 -0.06
CA HIS A 28 -0.89 17.48 0.04
C HIS A 28 -0.70 18.77 -0.78
N GLY A 29 -0.41 19.85 -0.07
CA GLY A 29 -0.41 21.21 -0.66
C GLY A 29 -1.74 21.54 -1.30
N LYS A 30 -1.72 21.76 -2.63
CA LYS A 30 -2.92 22.08 -3.44
C LYS A 30 -3.57 20.84 -4.09
N LYS A 31 -2.96 19.65 -4.00
CA LYS A 31 -3.50 18.42 -4.58
C LYS A 31 -4.39 17.71 -3.56
N GLU A 32 -5.57 17.29 -4.01
CA GLU A 32 -6.51 16.46 -3.25
C GLU A 32 -6.81 15.19 -4.03
N GLN A 33 -6.77 14.02 -3.35
CA GLN A 33 -7.03 12.72 -3.96
C GLN A 33 -7.90 11.87 -3.04
N TYR A 34 -8.81 11.09 -3.63
CA TYR A 34 -9.62 10.10 -2.93
C TYR A 34 -8.99 8.72 -3.13
N LEU A 35 -8.87 7.95 -2.05
CA LEU A 35 -8.24 6.62 -2.04
C LEU A 35 -9.25 5.60 -1.51
N LYS A 36 -9.33 4.44 -2.16
CA LYS A 36 -10.37 3.44 -1.89
C LYS A 36 -10.08 2.58 -0.66
N ASP A 37 -8.82 2.31 -0.37
CA ASP A 37 -8.38 1.39 0.68
C ASP A 37 -7.03 1.80 1.29
N GLY A 38 -6.59 1.03 2.29
CA GLY A 38 -5.31 1.28 2.98
C GLY A 38 -4.09 1.05 2.09
N HIS A 39 -4.15 0.13 1.14
CA HIS A 39 -3.03 -0.11 0.23
C HIS A 39 -2.76 1.09 -0.68
N GLU A 40 -3.81 1.75 -1.17
CA GLU A 40 -3.68 2.99 -1.92
C GLU A 40 -3.14 4.13 -1.06
N LEU A 41 -3.50 4.17 0.23
CA LEU A 41 -2.93 5.12 1.19
C LEU A 41 -1.43 4.92 1.39
N ASP A 42 -0.99 3.69 1.65
CA ASP A 42 0.43 3.38 1.86
C ASP A 42 1.27 3.70 0.62
N ALA A 43 0.76 3.37 -0.57
CA ALA A 43 1.41 3.70 -1.83
C ALA A 43 1.50 5.22 -2.05
N TYR A 44 0.42 5.95 -1.73
CA TYR A 44 0.42 7.41 -1.82
C TYR A 44 1.43 8.04 -0.85
N LEU A 45 1.45 7.60 0.40
CA LEU A 45 2.39 8.08 1.41
C LEU A 45 3.84 7.80 1.01
N LEU A 46 4.12 6.63 0.43
CA LEU A 46 5.44 6.32 -0.13
C LEU A 46 5.83 7.31 -1.21
N GLN A 47 4.95 7.58 -2.17
CA GLN A 47 5.24 8.50 -3.26
C GLN A 47 5.54 9.91 -2.74
N VAL A 48 4.77 10.38 -1.76
CA VAL A 48 5.01 11.69 -1.13
C VAL A 48 6.33 11.69 -0.36
N ALA A 49 6.65 10.62 0.36
CA ALA A 49 7.90 10.52 1.14
C ALA A 49 9.16 10.44 0.25
N LEU A 50 9.03 9.95 -0.98
CA LEU A 50 10.12 9.84 -1.94
C LEU A 50 10.37 11.12 -2.75
N ASP A 51 9.45 12.08 -2.73
CA ASP A 51 9.59 13.33 -3.48
C ASP A 51 10.77 14.17 -2.94
N GLY A 52 11.83 14.26 -3.74
CA GLY A 52 13.07 14.94 -3.35
C GLY A 52 13.92 14.22 -2.29
N ALA A 53 13.60 12.95 -1.97
CA ALA A 53 14.36 12.18 -1.01
C ALA A 53 15.64 11.59 -1.63
N GLU A 54 16.73 11.60 -0.85
CA GLU A 54 17.98 10.95 -1.20
C GLU A 54 18.52 10.18 0.01
N VAL A 55 19.03 8.97 -0.23
CA VAL A 55 19.65 8.14 0.79
C VAL A 55 21.15 8.09 0.56
N LEU A 56 21.93 8.45 1.59
CA LEU A 56 23.39 8.42 1.58
C LEU A 56 23.89 7.10 2.19
N PRO A 57 24.39 6.14 1.40
CA PRO A 57 24.69 4.79 1.89
C PRO A 57 25.98 4.70 2.73
N GLY A 58 26.76 5.79 2.81
CA GLY A 58 28.05 5.85 3.49
C GLY A 58 29.03 6.79 2.80
N ALA A 59 30.15 7.11 3.46
CA ALA A 59 31.15 8.04 2.95
C ALA A 59 31.72 7.56 1.60
N GLY A 60 31.61 8.41 0.57
CA GLY A 60 32.18 8.16 -0.77
C GLY A 60 31.31 7.32 -1.72
N ARG A 61 30.07 6.99 -1.36
CA ARG A 61 29.12 6.32 -2.27
C ARG A 61 28.14 7.32 -2.87
N GLU A 62 27.76 7.09 -4.12
CA GLU A 62 26.74 7.89 -4.79
C GLU A 62 25.39 7.82 -4.04
N PRO A 63 24.67 8.94 -3.89
CA PRO A 63 23.34 8.96 -3.29
C PRO A 63 22.35 8.10 -4.08
N ILE A 64 21.53 7.33 -3.36
CA ILE A 64 20.41 6.59 -3.96
C ILE A 64 19.20 7.53 -4.02
N ARG A 65 18.68 7.77 -5.22
CA ARG A 65 17.59 8.70 -5.50
C ARG A 65 16.76 8.25 -6.70
N GLY A 66 15.62 8.91 -6.93
CA GLY A 66 14.73 8.62 -8.05
C GLY A 66 14.30 7.16 -8.10
N ASP A 67 14.26 6.57 -9.29
CA ASP A 67 13.77 5.22 -9.55
C ASP A 67 14.46 4.14 -8.70
N ALA A 68 15.76 4.29 -8.43
CA ALA A 68 16.51 3.34 -7.61
C ALA A 68 16.02 3.35 -6.16
N LEU A 69 15.73 4.52 -5.61
CA LEU A 69 15.18 4.68 -4.28
C LEU A 69 13.73 4.18 -4.23
N GLU A 70 12.93 4.48 -5.25
CA GLU A 70 11.55 4.02 -5.34
C GLU A 70 11.46 2.49 -5.37
N ALA A 71 12.28 1.83 -6.20
CA ALA A 71 12.31 0.38 -6.26
C ALA A 71 12.71 -0.26 -4.92
N LEU A 72 13.66 0.34 -4.20
CA LEU A 72 14.07 -0.12 -2.87
C LEU A 72 12.96 0.08 -1.84
N ALA A 73 12.33 1.24 -1.82
CA ALA A 73 11.26 1.57 -0.87
C ALA A 73 10.02 0.68 -1.08
N ARG A 74 9.67 0.39 -2.33
CA ARG A 74 8.59 -0.58 -2.66
C ARG A 74 8.91 -1.99 -2.16
N LYS A 75 10.15 -2.46 -2.34
CA LYS A 75 10.58 -3.77 -1.81
C LYS A 75 10.47 -3.81 -0.28
N TYR A 76 10.88 -2.74 0.39
CA TYR A 76 10.80 -2.63 1.84
C TYR A 76 9.35 -2.66 2.36
N LEU A 77 8.42 -1.95 1.71
CA LEU A 77 6.99 -2.02 2.09
C LEU A 77 6.41 -3.43 1.93
N VAL A 78 6.73 -4.12 0.84
CA VAL A 78 6.27 -5.50 0.64
C VAL A 78 6.84 -6.42 1.72
N ALA A 79 8.12 -6.27 2.05
CA ALA A 79 8.75 -7.02 3.14
C ALA A 79 8.04 -6.75 4.47
N ASN A 80 7.77 -5.49 4.82
CA ASN A 80 7.07 -5.14 6.06
C ASN A 80 5.66 -5.72 6.12
N ASN A 81 4.87 -5.64 5.03
CA ASN A 81 3.54 -6.25 5.00
C ASN A 81 3.58 -7.77 5.23
N VAL A 82 4.64 -8.44 4.74
CA VAL A 82 4.86 -9.87 5.00
C VAL A 82 5.24 -10.09 6.47
N VAL A 83 6.14 -9.27 7.02
CA VAL A 83 6.54 -9.33 8.43
C VAL A 83 5.34 -9.12 9.35
N ASP A 84 4.52 -8.08 9.14
CA ASP A 84 3.35 -7.77 9.97
C ASP A 84 2.32 -8.90 9.95
N ARG A 85 2.12 -9.52 8.79
CA ARG A 85 1.24 -10.68 8.67
C ARG A 85 1.77 -11.89 9.45
N LEU A 86 3.08 -12.12 9.44
CA LEU A 86 3.71 -13.24 10.13
C LEU A 86 3.94 -12.97 11.62
N ALA A 87 4.01 -11.71 12.04
CA ALA A 87 4.22 -11.29 13.42
C ALA A 87 3.11 -11.75 14.37
N ASN A 88 1.92 -12.08 13.84
CA ASN A 88 0.85 -12.71 14.61
C ASN A 88 1.21 -14.12 15.13
N TRP A 89 2.20 -14.78 14.52
CA TRP A 89 2.54 -16.19 14.78
C TRP A 89 4.03 -16.42 15.02
N MET A 90 4.87 -15.42 14.78
CA MET A 90 6.33 -15.48 14.85
C MET A 90 6.87 -14.22 15.50
N ASP A 91 8.05 -14.33 16.12
CA ASP A 91 8.69 -13.17 16.75
C ASP A 91 9.04 -12.08 15.71
N PRO A 92 8.59 -10.83 15.92
CA PRO A 92 8.78 -9.74 14.96
C PRO A 92 10.24 -9.27 14.85
N GLU A 93 11.06 -9.40 15.91
CA GLU A 93 12.48 -9.05 15.81
C GLU A 93 13.24 -10.06 14.95
N ALA A 94 12.95 -11.35 15.12
CA ALA A 94 13.52 -12.41 14.27
C ALA A 94 13.13 -12.23 12.80
N LEU A 95 11.87 -11.90 12.51
CA LEU A 95 11.40 -11.63 11.15
C LEU A 95 12.10 -10.41 10.51
N ARG A 96 12.28 -9.32 11.29
CA ARG A 96 13.00 -8.14 10.82
C ARG A 96 14.48 -8.42 10.58
N ALA A 97 15.11 -9.25 11.41
CA ALA A 97 16.51 -9.63 11.25
C ALA A 97 16.75 -10.43 9.95
N ILE A 98 15.78 -11.22 9.49
CA ILE A 98 15.87 -11.96 8.21
C ILE A 98 15.63 -11.04 7.00
N ALA A 99 14.85 -9.97 7.18
CA ALA A 99 14.51 -9.03 6.11
C ALA A 99 15.59 -7.98 5.83
N ALA A 100 16.58 -7.83 6.73
CA ALA A 100 17.72 -6.91 6.60
C ALA A 100 18.84 -7.50 5.72
#